data_AF-A0A950HYE5-F1
#
_entry.id   AF-A0A950HYE5-F1
#
_cell.length_a   1.000
_cell.length_b   1.000
_cell.length_c   1.000
_cell.angle_alpha   90.00
_cell.angle_beta   90.00
_cell.angle_gamma   90.00
#
_symmetry.space_group_name_H-M   'P 1'
#
loop_
_entity.id
_entity.type
_entity.pdbx_description
1 polymer ?
#
loop_
_entity_poly.entity_id
_entity_poly.type
_entity_poly.pdbx_seq_one_letter_code
_entity_poly.pdbx_strand_id
1 'polypeptide(L)' 'CESYYAAIRTASPSRIEAIDMGRRGLHDEAGHLLAERLKGKIEVDFDTARRLFTLVMALHWKG' A
#
# COMPACT_ATOMS: atom_id res chain seq x y z
N CYS A 1 3.64 -0.15 6.53
CA CYS A 1 3.07 -1.51 6.65
C CYS A 1 3.66 -2.22 7.87
N GLU A 2 3.31 -1.79 9.08
CA GLU A 2 3.82 -2.39 10.33
C GLU A 2 3.09 -3.69 10.69
N SER A 3 1.77 -3.78 10.42
CA SER A 3 0.95 -4.92 10.83
C SER A 3 1.34 -6.23 10.16
N TYR A 4 1.83 -6.19 8.91
CA TYR A 4 2.22 -7.39 8.17
C TYR A 4 3.44 -8.07 8.80
N TYR A 5 4.56 -7.36 8.99
CA TYR A 5 5.80 -7.94 9.54
C TYR A 5 5.66 -8.44 10.98
N ALA A 6 4.80 -7.81 11.79
CA ALA A 6 4.48 -8.32 13.13
C ALA A 6 3.59 -9.56 13.04
N ALA A 7 2.58 -9.57 12.16
CA ALA A 7 1.60 -10.65 12.06
C ALA A 7 2.17 -11.93 11.45
N ILE A 8 3.05 -11.88 10.43
CA ILE A 8 3.57 -13.11 9.78
C ILE A 8 4.29 -14.02 10.78
N ARG A 9 4.88 -13.46 11.85
CA ARG A 9 5.66 -14.22 12.82
C ARG A 9 4.81 -15.06 13.78
N THR A 10 3.53 -14.71 13.99
CA THR A 10 2.71 -15.29 15.06
C THR A 10 1.26 -15.58 14.70
N ALA A 11 0.75 -15.03 13.59
CA ALA A 11 -0.65 -15.15 13.21
C ALA A 11 -0.94 -16.44 12.42
N SER A 12 -2.19 -16.92 12.50
CA SER A 12 -2.66 -18.02 11.66
C SER A 12 -2.67 -17.65 10.16
N PRO A 13 -2.57 -18.63 9.24
CA PRO A 13 -2.65 -18.37 7.81
C PRO A 13 -3.86 -17.54 7.39
N SER A 14 -5.05 -17.85 7.93
CA SER A 14 -6.29 -17.12 7.66
C SER A 14 -6.24 -15.65 8.09
N ARG A 15 -5.57 -15.36 9.21
CA ARG A 15 -5.40 -13.98 9.69
C ARG A 15 -4.37 -13.23 8.84
N ILE A 16 -3.31 -13.89 8.39
CA ILE A 16 -2.33 -13.31 7.48
C ILE A 16 -2.99 -12.92 6.16
N GLU A 17 -3.84 -13.80 5.61
CA GLU A 17 -4.58 -13.53 4.37
C GLU A 17 -5.54 -12.34 4.52
N ALA A 18 -6.30 -12.27 5.62
CA ALA A 18 -7.17 -11.13 5.90
C ALA A 18 -6.40 -9.80 5.99
N ILE A 19 -5.21 -9.81 6.61
CA ILE A 19 -4.33 -8.64 6.67
C ILE A 19 -3.80 -8.25 5.29
N ASP A 20 -3.38 -9.24 4.49
CA ASP A 20 -2.86 -8.99 3.14
C ASP A 20 -3.94 -8.42 2.22
N MET A 21 -5.17 -8.95 2.31
CA MET A 21 -6.34 -8.41 1.61
C MET A 21 -6.61 -6.95 1.99
N GLY A 22 -6.64 -6.64 3.29
CA GLY A 22 -6.84 -5.26 3.77
C GLY A 22 -5.73 -4.32 3.30
N ARG A 23 -4.47 -4.79 3.32
CA ARG A 23 -3.33 -4.03 2.80
C ARG A 23 -3.45 -3.77 1.31
N ARG A 24 -3.85 -4.76 0.51
CA ARG A 24 -4.06 -4.57 -0.94
C ARG A 24 -5.09 -3.48 -1.20
N GLY A 25 -6.24 -3.54 -0.52
CA GLY A 25 -7.30 -2.53 -0.64
C GLY A 25 -6.83 -1.12 -0.27
N LEU A 26 -6.10 -0.96 0.83
CA LEU A 26 -5.52 0.33 1.22
C LEU A 26 -4.55 0.89 0.18
N HIS A 27 -3.71 0.05 -0.42
CA HIS A 27 -2.81 0.48 -1.48
C HIS A 27 -3.55 0.82 -2.79
N ASP A 28 -4.67 0.16 -3.07
CA ASP A 28 -5.53 0.49 -4.21
C ASP A 28 -6.16 1.88 -4.02
N GLU A 29 -6.84 2.11 -2.89
CA GLU A 29 -7.45 3.40 -2.55
C GLU A 29 -6.43 4.55 -2.57
N ALA A 30 -5.25 4.31 -1.99
CA ALA A 30 -4.18 5.31 -1.97
C ALA A 30 -3.58 5.54 -3.35
N GLY A 31 -3.50 4.52 -4.21
CA GLY A 31 -3.07 4.64 -5.60
C GLY A 31 -4.00 5.55 -6.41
N HIS A 32 -5.31 5.35 -6.27
CA HIS A 32 -6.31 6.25 -6.87
C HIS A 32 -6.17 7.67 -6.34
N LEU A 33 -6.09 7.85 -5.02
CA LEU A 33 -5.93 9.18 -4.42
C LEU A 33 -4.65 9.88 -4.90
N LEU A 34 -3.54 9.16 -5.03
CA LEU A 34 -2.28 9.73 -5.53
C LEU A 34 -2.42 10.19 -6.97
N ALA A 35 -3.02 9.37 -7.85
CA ALA A 35 -3.28 9.74 -9.24
C ALA A 35 -4.16 11.00 -9.32
N GLU A 36 -5.24 11.08 -8.53
CA GLU A 36 -6.09 12.27 -8.46
C GLU A 36 -5.33 13.54 -8.03
N ARG A 37 -4.41 13.42 -7.06
CA ARG A 37 -3.61 14.57 -6.58
C ARG A 37 -2.53 15.02 -7.56
N LEU A 38 -2.13 14.14 -8.49
CA LEU A 38 -1.15 14.43 -9.53
C LEU A 38 -1.78 14.96 -10.83
N LYS A 39 -3.10 14.90 -10.97
CA LYS A 39 -3.81 15.46 -12.14
C LYS A 39 -3.40 16.92 -12.39
N GLY A 40 -3.12 17.21 -13.66
CA GLY A 40 -2.66 18.52 -14.12
C GLY A 40 -1.19 18.83 -13.83
N LYS A 41 -0.45 17.91 -13.20
CA LYS A 41 1.00 18.03 -12.95
C LYS A 41 1.79 16.93 -13.66
N ILE A 42 1.34 15.68 -13.49
CA ILE A 42 2.00 14.48 -14.01
C ILE A 42 0.90 13.51 -14.44
N GLU A 43 0.99 13.01 -15.67
CA GLU A 43 0.15 11.89 -16.12
C GLU A 43 0.73 10.58 -15.58
N VAL A 44 -0.11 9.79 -14.91
CA VAL A 44 0.30 8.54 -14.29
C VAL A 44 -0.85 7.54 -14.35
N ASP A 45 -0.57 6.32 -14.77
CA ASP A 45 -1.53 5.23 -14.71
C ASP A 45 -1.70 4.71 -13.27
N PHE A 46 -2.81 4.00 -13.03
CA PHE A 46 -3.14 3.49 -11.71
C PHE A 46 -2.05 2.56 -11.13
N ASP A 47 -1.50 1.66 -11.94
CA ASP A 47 -0.52 0.69 -11.45
C ASP A 47 0.78 1.39 -11.04
N THR A 48 1.19 2.40 -11.80
CA THR A 48 2.33 3.24 -11.48
C THR A 48 2.09 4.08 -10.22
N ALA A 49 0.90 4.68 -10.06
CA ALA A 49 0.54 5.42 -8.85
C ALA A 49 0.52 4.50 -7.61
N ARG A 50 -0.04 3.30 -7.71
CA ARG A 50 -0.03 2.28 -6.64
C ARG A 50 1.40 1.89 -6.26
N ARG A 51 2.28 1.67 -7.24
CA ARG A 51 3.71 1.36 -7.01
C ARG A 51 4.44 2.52 -6.34
N LEU A 52 4.20 3.76 -6.78
CA LEU A 52 4.76 4.97 -6.15
C LEU A 52 4.32 5.11 -4.70
N PHE A 53 3.03 4.96 -4.41
CA PHE A 53 2.54 5.00 -3.02
C PHE A 53 3.20 3.90 -2.17
N THR A 54 3.36 2.70 -2.73
CA THR A 54 4.05 1.59 -2.06
C THR A 54 5.49 1.95 -1.70
N LEU A 55 6.23 2.58 -2.61
CA LEU A 55 7.59 3.07 -2.35
C LEU A 55 7.61 4.17 -1.29
N VAL A 56 6.71 5.15 -1.36
CA VAL A 56 6.58 6.19 -0.34
C VAL A 56 6.34 5.58 1.04
N MET A 57 5.44 4.61 1.17
CA MET A 57 5.18 3.92 2.44
C MET A 57 6.37 3.11 2.94
N ALA A 58 7.14 2.48 2.04
CA ALA A 58 8.33 1.72 2.41
C ALA A 58 9.47 2.63 2.88
N LEU A 59 9.62 3.82 2.28
CA LEU A 59 10.69 4.78 2.58
C LEU A 59 10.34 5.76 3.72
N HIS A 60 9.05 6.04 3.93
CA HIS A 60 8.58 6.84 5.06
C HIS A 60 8.78 6.12 6.39
N TRP A 61 8.88 4.78 6.38
CA TRP A 61 9.20 4.01 7.55
C TRP A 61 10.61 4.36 8.06
N LYS A 62 10.64 5.18 9.11
CA LYS A 62 11.77 5.25 10.04
C LYS A 62 11.57 4.09 11.00
N GLY A 63 12.54 3.18 11.06
CA GLY A 63 12.52 2.02 11.94
C GLY A 63 12.16 2.34 13.38
#